data_AF-A0A1L7BG37-F1
#
_entry.id   AF-A0A1L7BG37-F1
#
_cell.length_a   1.000
_cell.length_b   1.000
_cell.length_c   1.000
_cell.angle_alpha   90.00
_cell.angle_beta   90.00
_cell.angle_gamma   90.00
#
_symmetry.space_group_name_H-M   'P 1'
#
loop_
_entity.id
_entity.type
_entity.pdbx_description
1 polymer ?
#
loop_
_entity_poly.entity_id
_entity_poly.type
_entity_poly.pdbx_seq_one_letter_code
_entity_poly.pdbx_strand_id
1 'polypeptide(L)'
;MIFFNKKKKKKNINFSICYIKNLESFKKIPKSLKYSDEVFFIISKDISENIFKKIKKMMKFKNYSIIYNNYVKLSKNIYQIKELNVKKLRNLENKRNILFSNNYMLAWEIAQMFPFYTIAVENNFLYFCTPIPLTKDASGFLLKKELEKDFIFNVKLDFKILKDILGG
;
A
#
# COMPACT_ATOMS: atom_id res chain seq x y z
N MET A 1 -36.60 -16.13 11.38
CA MET A 1 -35.97 -15.12 10.50
C MET A 1 -34.56 -14.86 11.03
N ILE A 2 -33.53 -15.47 10.42
CA ILE A 2 -32.15 -15.38 10.92
C ILE A 2 -31.55 -14.05 10.45
N PHE A 3 -31.40 -13.09 11.36
CA PHE A 3 -30.69 -11.85 11.10
C PHE A 3 -29.19 -12.16 10.97
N PHE A 4 -28.71 -12.31 9.74
CA PHE A 4 -27.28 -12.23 9.46
C PHE A 4 -26.81 -10.84 9.84
N ASN A 5 -26.16 -10.73 11.00
CA ASN A 5 -25.48 -9.54 11.45
C ASN A 5 -24.32 -9.29 10.47
N LYS A 6 -24.57 -8.57 9.37
CA LYS A 6 -23.56 -8.19 8.37
C LYS A 6 -22.45 -7.48 9.13
N LYS A 7 -21.32 -8.16 9.36
CA LYS A 7 -20.12 -7.58 9.98
C LYS A 7 -19.86 -6.23 9.32
N LYS A 8 -20.08 -5.13 10.06
CA LYS A 8 -19.80 -3.77 9.59
C LYS A 8 -18.34 -3.74 9.13
N LYS A 9 -18.11 -3.70 7.82
CA LYS A 9 -16.75 -3.72 7.27
C LYS A 9 -16.00 -2.49 7.82
N LYS A 10 -14.84 -2.68 8.48
CA LYS A 10 -14.04 -1.60 9.12
C LYS A 10 -13.86 -0.40 8.20
N LYS A 11 -14.40 0.78 8.51
CA LYS A 11 -14.34 1.95 7.60
C LYS A 11 -12.90 2.38 7.27
N ASN A 12 -11.98 2.13 8.20
CA ASN A 12 -10.59 2.54 8.10
C ASN A 12 -9.67 1.31 8.10
N ILE A 13 -8.53 1.42 7.43
CA ILE A 13 -7.47 0.41 7.39
C ILE A 13 -6.20 1.03 7.96
N ASN A 14 -5.62 0.42 9.00
CA ASN A 14 -4.28 0.77 9.45
C ASN A 14 -3.27 0.16 8.46
N PHE A 15 -2.70 0.99 7.60
CA PHE A 15 -1.78 0.59 6.54
C PHE A 15 -0.35 0.97 6.89
N SER A 16 0.59 0.06 6.65
CA SER A 16 2.00 0.30 6.91
C SER A 16 2.84 0.00 5.70
N ILE A 17 3.74 0.91 5.33
CA ILE A 17 4.76 0.69 4.31
C ILE A 17 6.11 0.56 4.99
N CYS A 18 6.84 -0.50 4.70
CA CYS A 18 8.14 -0.79 5.30
C CYS A 18 9.19 -0.95 4.21
N TYR A 19 10.28 -0.18 4.29
CA TYR A 19 11.48 -0.45 3.50
C TYR A 19 12.53 -1.12 4.38
N ILE A 20 13.10 -2.21 3.87
CA ILE A 20 14.04 -3.07 4.59
C ILE A 20 15.31 -3.28 3.75
N LYS A 21 16.42 -2.73 4.23
CA LYS A 21 17.78 -2.88 3.73
C LYS A 21 18.62 -3.84 4.59
N ASN A 22 18.25 -4.04 5.86
CA ASN A 22 18.93 -4.97 6.77
C ASN A 22 17.96 -5.92 7.51
N LEU A 23 18.34 -7.19 7.65
CA LEU A 23 17.64 -8.21 8.45
C LEU A 23 17.46 -7.81 9.93
N GLU A 24 18.42 -7.11 10.53
CA GLU A 24 18.35 -6.71 11.93
C GLU A 24 17.19 -5.75 12.19
N SER A 25 16.96 -4.82 11.26
CA SER A 25 15.83 -3.91 11.29
C SER A 25 14.52 -4.68 11.22
N PHE A 26 14.46 -5.74 10.41
CA PHE A 26 13.28 -6.61 10.34
C PHE A 26 12.93 -7.26 11.68
N LYS A 27 13.89 -7.59 12.55
CA LYS A 27 13.59 -8.15 13.87
C LYS A 27 12.81 -7.18 14.77
N LYS A 28 12.94 -5.87 14.56
CA LYS A 28 12.25 -4.83 15.34
C LYS A 28 10.86 -4.50 14.77
N ILE A 29 10.67 -4.69 13.46
CA ILE A 29 9.45 -4.35 12.71
C ILE A 29 8.15 -5.00 13.28
N PRO A 30 8.10 -6.29 13.67
CA PRO A 30 6.86 -6.91 14.17
C PRO A 30 6.23 -6.18 15.35
N LYS A 31 7.04 -5.58 16.24
CA LYS A 31 6.52 -4.79 17.36
C LYS A 31 5.85 -3.50 16.88
N SER A 32 6.49 -2.81 15.93
CA SER A 32 5.99 -1.56 15.34
C SER A 32 4.74 -1.75 14.48
N LEU A 33 4.52 -2.96 13.96
CA LEU A 33 3.39 -3.30 13.09
C LEU A 33 2.25 -4.04 13.80
N LYS A 34 2.27 -4.11 15.14
CA LYS A 34 1.29 -4.87 15.94
C LYS A 34 -0.17 -4.50 15.63
N TYR A 35 -0.43 -3.27 15.20
CA TYR A 35 -1.76 -2.72 14.96
C TYR A 35 -2.10 -2.53 13.47
N SER A 36 -1.23 -2.98 12.56
CA SER A 36 -1.42 -2.84 11.13
C SER A 36 -2.39 -3.90 10.59
N ASP A 37 -3.42 -3.46 9.87
CA ASP A 37 -4.38 -4.34 9.20
C ASP A 37 -3.82 -4.87 7.86
N GLU A 38 -2.93 -4.11 7.23
CA GLU A 38 -2.31 -4.37 5.93
C GLU A 38 -0.88 -3.81 5.91
N VAL A 39 0.08 -4.59 5.40
CA VAL A 39 1.50 -4.18 5.37
C VAL A 39 2.10 -4.35 3.98
N PHE A 40 2.78 -3.31 3.48
CA PHE A 40 3.48 -3.32 2.21
C PHE A 40 4.99 -3.25 2.43
N PHE A 41 5.67 -4.36 2.16
CA PHE A 41 7.11 -4.47 2.30
C PHE A 41 7.83 -4.20 0.99
N ILE A 42 8.87 -3.39 1.07
CA ILE A 42 9.83 -3.15 0.00
C ILE A 42 11.19 -3.59 0.54
N ILE A 43 11.76 -4.61 -0.07
CA ILE A 43 13.05 -5.16 0.34
C ILE A 43 14.12 -4.63 -0.60
N SER A 44 15.21 -4.11 -0.06
CA SER A 44 16.34 -3.61 -0.86
C SER A 44 16.87 -4.69 -1.79
N LYS A 45 17.28 -4.25 -2.99
CA LYS A 45 17.90 -5.12 -3.99
C LYS A 45 19.26 -5.67 -3.53
N ASP A 46 19.91 -4.98 -2.59
CA ASP A 46 21.21 -5.36 -2.02
C ASP A 46 21.12 -6.56 -1.06
N ILE A 47 19.92 -6.90 -0.59
CA ILE A 47 19.73 -8.05 0.30
C ILE A 47 19.89 -9.32 -0.52
N SER A 48 20.73 -10.26 -0.05
CA SER A 48 20.90 -11.54 -0.72
C SER A 48 19.65 -12.42 -0.63
N GLU A 49 19.47 -13.33 -1.60
CA GLU A 49 18.30 -14.21 -1.66
C GLU A 49 18.15 -15.09 -0.42
N ASN A 50 19.26 -15.52 0.19
CA ASN A 50 19.26 -16.29 1.43
C ASN A 50 18.68 -15.49 2.60
N ILE A 51 19.01 -14.20 2.69
CA ILE A 51 18.45 -13.31 3.72
C ILE A 51 16.98 -13.03 3.42
N PHE A 52 16.63 -12.78 2.15
CA PHE A 52 15.24 -12.61 1.72
C PHE A 52 14.36 -13.82 2.13
N LYS A 53 14.84 -15.05 1.91
CA LYS A 53 14.14 -16.28 2.34
C LYS A 53 13.90 -16.30 3.85
N LYS A 54 14.88 -15.84 4.65
CA LYS A 54 14.72 -15.71 6.13
C LYS A 54 13.66 -14.67 6.49
N ILE A 55 13.74 -13.47 5.91
CA ILE A 55 12.74 -12.40 6.12
C ILE A 55 11.34 -12.93 5.80
N LYS A 56 11.16 -13.56 4.64
CA LYS A 56 9.88 -14.11 4.19
C LYS A 56 9.31 -15.13 5.18
N LYS A 57 10.14 -16.00 5.76
CA LYS A 57 9.73 -16.96 6.80
C LYS A 57 9.29 -16.27 8.10
N MET A 58 9.89 -15.13 8.43
CA MET A 58 9.57 -14.36 9.63
C MET A 58 8.32 -13.47 9.46
N MET A 59 7.91 -13.17 8.22
CA MET A 59 6.69 -12.40 7.92
C MET A 59 5.42 -13.22 8.19
N LYS A 60 4.93 -13.13 9.42
CA LYS A 60 3.68 -13.78 9.89
C LYS A 60 2.48 -12.81 9.89
N PHE A 61 2.40 -11.92 8.92
CA PHE A 61 1.29 -10.95 8.79
C PHE A 61 0.12 -11.58 8.05
N LYS A 62 -1.11 -11.21 8.45
CA LYS A 62 -2.33 -11.75 7.83
C LYS A 62 -2.52 -11.25 6.39
N ASN A 63 -2.40 -9.93 6.18
CA ASN A 63 -2.42 -9.33 4.86
C ASN A 63 -1.11 -8.57 4.68
N TYR A 64 -0.31 -9.03 3.72
CA TYR A 64 0.90 -8.32 3.35
C TYR A 64 1.22 -8.46 1.87
N SER A 65 1.88 -7.44 1.36
CA SER A 65 2.53 -7.39 0.06
C SER A 65 4.04 -7.28 0.23
N ILE A 66 4.81 -7.82 -0.71
CA ILE A 66 6.27 -7.77 -0.75
C ILE A 66 6.72 -7.44 -2.16
N ILE A 67 7.70 -6.56 -2.27
CA ILE A 67 8.55 -6.36 -3.44
C ILE A 67 9.98 -6.69 -3.06
N TYR A 68 10.65 -7.51 -3.87
CA TYR A 68 12.08 -7.79 -3.78
C TYR A 68 12.61 -8.17 -5.16
N ASN A 69 13.52 -7.38 -5.74
CA ASN A 69 13.98 -7.58 -7.13
C ASN A 69 12.78 -7.75 -8.09
N ASN A 70 12.70 -8.89 -8.78
CA ASN A 70 11.60 -9.24 -9.67
C ASN A 70 10.44 -9.99 -8.96
N TYR A 71 10.61 -10.31 -7.68
CA TYR A 71 9.59 -10.95 -6.88
C TYR A 71 8.58 -9.92 -6.39
N VAL A 72 7.32 -10.10 -6.81
CA VAL A 72 6.18 -9.33 -6.33
C VAL A 72 5.14 -10.29 -5.79
N LYS A 73 4.75 -10.09 -4.53
CA LYS A 73 3.59 -10.74 -3.92
C LYS A 73 2.66 -9.65 -3.43
N LEU A 74 1.39 -9.72 -3.82
CA LEU A 74 0.38 -8.76 -3.38
C LEU A 74 -0.64 -9.44 -2.48
N SER A 75 -1.10 -8.70 -1.47
CA SER A 75 -2.24 -9.09 -0.66
C SER A 75 -3.55 -8.90 -1.43
N LYS A 76 -4.64 -9.41 -0.86
CA LYS A 76 -5.98 -9.34 -1.48
C LYS A 76 -6.52 -7.92 -1.63
N ASN A 77 -6.02 -6.97 -0.83
CA ASN A 77 -6.47 -5.58 -0.85
C ASN A 77 -5.57 -4.69 -1.72
N ILE A 78 -4.53 -5.25 -2.33
CA ILE A 78 -3.59 -4.49 -3.16
C ILE A 78 -3.65 -5.00 -4.58
N TYR A 79 -4.01 -4.12 -5.50
CA TYR A 79 -4.21 -4.46 -6.90
C TYR A 79 -3.14 -3.79 -7.77
N GLN A 80 -2.44 -4.60 -8.57
CA GLN A 80 -1.42 -4.06 -9.48
C GLN A 80 -2.05 -3.45 -10.72
N ILE A 81 -1.59 -2.27 -11.09
CA ILE A 81 -1.99 -1.57 -12.31
C ILE A 81 -0.76 -1.28 -13.15
N LYS A 82 -0.85 -1.65 -14.43
CA LYS A 82 0.20 -1.45 -15.43
C LYS A 82 -0.14 -0.36 -16.46
N GLU A 83 -1.41 0.00 -16.57
CA GLU A 83 -1.93 0.94 -17.56
C GLU A 83 -3.20 1.62 -17.04
N LEU A 84 -3.53 2.79 -17.58
CA LEU A 84 -4.79 3.47 -17.30
C LEU A 84 -5.93 2.77 -18.04
N ASN A 85 -6.84 2.14 -17.29
CA ASN A 85 -8.04 1.53 -17.85
C ASN A 85 -9.27 1.91 -17.01
N VAL A 86 -10.02 2.89 -17.51
CA VAL A 86 -11.17 3.48 -16.80
C VAL A 86 -12.20 2.42 -16.40
N LYS A 87 -12.56 1.50 -17.29
CA LYS A 87 -13.55 0.46 -16.99
C LYS A 87 -13.10 -0.46 -15.86
N LYS A 88 -11.83 -0.87 -15.85
CA LYS A 88 -11.25 -1.65 -14.74
C LYS A 88 -11.27 -0.85 -13.44
N LEU A 89 -10.84 0.42 -13.48
CA LEU A 89 -10.78 1.29 -12.31
C LEU A 89 -12.16 1.51 -11.68
N ARG A 90 -13.19 1.83 -12.47
CA ARG A 90 -14.58 1.97 -11.99
C ARG A 90 -15.10 0.71 -11.30
N ASN A 91 -14.76 -0.48 -11.81
CA ASN A 91 -15.12 -1.75 -11.15
C ASN A 91 -14.41 -1.99 -9.81
N LEU A 92 -13.32 -1.27 -9.53
CA LEU A 92 -12.56 -1.35 -8.29
C LEU A 92 -12.96 -0.29 -7.27
N GLU A 93 -13.60 0.83 -7.65
CA GLU A 93 -13.89 1.97 -6.76
C GLU A 93 -14.70 1.58 -5.53
N ASN A 94 -15.64 0.65 -5.70
CA ASN A 94 -16.47 0.15 -4.60
C ASN A 94 -15.76 -0.86 -3.69
N LYS A 95 -14.54 -1.25 -4.04
CA LYS A 95 -13.69 -2.18 -3.29
C LYS A 95 -12.64 -1.36 -2.53
N ARG A 96 -12.30 -1.80 -1.32
CA ARG A 96 -11.26 -1.15 -0.49
C ARG A 96 -9.88 -1.59 -0.94
N ASN A 97 -9.58 -1.27 -2.19
CA ASN A 97 -8.34 -1.63 -2.82
C ASN A 97 -7.38 -0.45 -2.76
N ILE A 98 -6.13 -0.75 -2.43
CA ILE A 98 -4.99 0.13 -2.65
C ILE A 98 -4.40 -0.28 -3.99
N LEU A 99 -4.08 0.68 -4.84
CA LEU A 99 -3.53 0.39 -6.16
C LEU A 99 -2.02 0.48 -6.12
N PHE A 100 -1.34 -0.42 -6.81
CA PHE A 100 0.12 -0.47 -6.86
C PHE A 100 0.61 -0.42 -8.31
N SER A 101 1.62 0.40 -8.59
CA SER A 101 2.31 0.44 -9.88
C SER A 101 3.83 0.56 -9.73
N ASN A 102 4.56 0.22 -10.79
CA ASN A 102 5.99 0.51 -10.89
C ASN A 102 6.25 1.85 -11.62
N ASN A 103 5.20 2.58 -11.98
CA ASN A 103 5.26 3.87 -12.64
C ASN A 103 4.58 4.91 -11.74
N TYR A 104 5.34 5.90 -11.25
CA TYR A 104 4.83 6.91 -10.34
C TYR A 104 3.82 7.83 -11.01
N MET A 105 4.03 8.17 -12.29
CA MET A 105 3.14 9.06 -13.03
C MET A 105 1.75 8.43 -13.13
N LEU A 106 1.69 7.14 -13.52
CA LEU A 106 0.43 6.40 -13.58
C LEU A 106 -0.27 6.32 -12.22
N ALA A 107 0.48 6.02 -11.15
CA ALA A 107 -0.09 5.95 -9.81
C ALA A 107 -0.64 7.32 -9.35
N TRP A 108 0.07 8.40 -9.68
CA TRP A 108 -0.32 9.77 -9.38
C TRP A 108 -1.57 10.18 -10.15
N GLU A 109 -1.58 10.01 -11.49
CA GLU A 109 -2.72 10.31 -12.37
C GLU A 109 -4.00 9.61 -11.90
N ILE A 110 -3.90 8.30 -11.56
CA ILE A 110 -5.04 7.55 -11.05
C ILE A 110 -5.57 8.15 -9.75
N ALA A 111 -4.70 8.55 -8.82
CA ALA A 111 -5.13 9.17 -7.57
C ALA A 111 -5.78 10.55 -7.81
N GLN A 112 -5.38 11.28 -8.86
CA GLN A 112 -5.97 12.58 -9.19
C GLN A 112 -7.38 12.42 -9.80
N MET A 113 -7.59 11.36 -10.59
CA MET A 113 -8.82 11.15 -11.35
C MET A 113 -9.85 10.26 -10.62
N PHE A 114 -9.39 9.38 -9.75
CA PHE A 114 -10.21 8.36 -9.09
C PHE A 114 -9.90 8.34 -7.59
N PRO A 115 -10.89 8.01 -6.74
CA PRO A 115 -10.74 8.06 -5.29
C PRO A 115 -10.01 6.81 -4.75
N PHE A 116 -8.76 6.61 -5.15
CA PHE A 116 -7.92 5.52 -4.70
C PHE A 116 -6.69 6.02 -3.95
N TYR A 117 -6.30 5.28 -2.91
CA TYR A 117 -4.93 5.32 -2.42
C TYR A 117 -4.05 4.54 -3.39
N THR A 118 -2.93 5.13 -3.84
CA THR A 118 -2.02 4.49 -4.77
C THR A 118 -0.60 4.46 -4.24
N ILE A 119 0.13 3.40 -4.56
CA ILE A 119 1.54 3.19 -4.22
C ILE A 119 2.30 3.04 -5.52
N ALA A 120 3.43 3.73 -5.65
CA ALA A 120 4.38 3.52 -6.70
C ALA A 120 5.78 3.28 -6.15
N VAL A 121 6.52 2.36 -6.76
CA VAL A 121 7.94 2.17 -6.49
C VAL A 121 8.69 2.26 -7.81
N GLU A 122 9.48 3.31 -7.99
CA GLU A 122 10.18 3.61 -9.23
C GLU A 122 11.51 4.31 -8.93
N ASN A 123 12.58 3.93 -9.65
CA ASN A 123 13.91 4.57 -9.55
C ASN A 123 14.44 4.77 -8.11
N ASN A 124 14.25 3.78 -7.24
CA ASN A 124 14.62 3.83 -5.82
C ASN A 124 13.81 4.81 -4.95
N PHE A 125 12.68 5.31 -5.46
CA PHE A 125 11.73 6.11 -4.69
C PHE A 125 10.44 5.33 -4.43
N LEU A 126 9.89 5.55 -3.25
CA LEU A 126 8.52 5.24 -2.89
C LEU A 126 7.65 6.48 -3.04
N TYR A 127 6.53 6.32 -3.72
CA TYR A 127 5.46 7.29 -3.84
C TYR A 127 4.20 6.69 -3.24
N PHE A 128 3.57 7.40 -2.32
CA PHE A 128 2.24 7.06 -1.83
C PHE A 128 1.33 8.25 -2.07
N CYS A 129 0.36 8.08 -2.97
CA CYS A 129 -0.56 9.12 -3.38
C CYS A 129 -1.92 8.89 -2.74
N THR A 130 -2.60 10.00 -2.46
CA THR A 130 -3.99 10.01 -2.02
C THR A 130 -4.76 10.96 -2.92
N PRO A 131 -6.08 10.80 -3.07
CA PRO A 131 -6.87 11.70 -3.91
C PRO A 131 -6.78 13.15 -3.43
N ILE A 132 -6.80 14.10 -4.36
CA ILE A 132 -6.60 15.55 -4.13
C ILE A 132 -7.42 16.13 -2.97
N PRO A 133 -8.69 15.75 -2.72
CA PRO A 133 -9.43 16.27 -1.57
C PRO A 133 -8.78 15.96 -0.21
N LEU A 134 -7.77 15.08 -0.17
CA LEU A 134 -7.10 14.58 1.01
C LEU A 134 -5.63 15.02 1.17
N THR A 135 -5.01 15.64 0.15
CA THR A 135 -3.64 16.19 0.27
C THR A 135 -3.69 17.66 0.67
N LYS A 136 -2.95 18.06 1.71
CA LYS A 136 -2.84 19.46 2.16
C LYS A 136 -2.05 20.33 1.17
N ASP A 137 -1.15 19.70 0.42
CA ASP A 137 -0.36 20.27 -0.65
C ASP A 137 -0.94 19.82 -2.00
N ALA A 138 -1.02 20.73 -2.97
CA ALA A 138 -1.54 20.44 -4.31
C ALA A 138 -0.68 19.44 -5.12
N SER A 139 0.33 18.82 -4.48
CA SER A 139 1.22 17.82 -5.07
C SER A 139 0.53 16.49 -5.35
N GLY A 140 -0.53 16.16 -4.60
CA GLY A 140 -1.22 14.86 -4.70
C GLY A 140 -0.46 13.68 -4.08
N PHE A 141 0.69 13.93 -3.41
CA PHE A 141 1.47 12.90 -2.71
C PHE A 141 1.33 13.01 -1.20
N LEU A 142 1.00 11.90 -0.53
CA LEU A 142 1.08 11.81 0.93
C LEU A 142 2.49 11.47 1.41
N LEU A 143 3.26 10.75 0.59
CA LEU A 143 4.66 10.44 0.85
C LEU A 143 5.42 10.34 -0.48
N LYS A 144 6.53 11.08 -0.59
CA LYS A 144 7.60 10.83 -1.56
C LYS A 144 8.87 10.58 -0.76
N LYS A 145 9.44 9.38 -0.84
CA LYS A 145 10.58 9.00 -0.01
C LYS A 145 11.58 8.15 -0.77
N GLU A 146 12.85 8.55 -0.69
CA GLU A 146 13.95 7.76 -1.22
C GLU A 146 14.21 6.51 -0.35
N LEU A 147 14.48 5.39 -1.01
CA LEU A 147 14.70 4.08 -0.39
C LEU A 147 16.18 3.90 -0.03
N GLU A 148 16.71 4.73 0.87
CA GLU A 148 18.14 4.68 1.26
C GLU A 148 18.39 3.95 2.59
N LYS A 149 17.49 4.19 3.56
CA LYS A 149 17.59 3.73 4.96
C LYS A 149 16.29 3.06 5.37
N ASP A 150 16.38 2.07 6.24
CA ASP A 150 15.21 1.39 6.80
C ASP A 150 14.19 2.38 7.35
N PHE A 151 12.91 2.19 7.01
CA PHE A 151 11.83 2.99 7.58
C PHE A 151 10.52 2.22 7.66
N ILE A 152 9.64 2.72 8.52
CA ILE A 152 8.25 2.31 8.63
C ILE A 152 7.40 3.58 8.53
N PHE A 153 6.52 3.62 7.53
CA PHE A 153 5.50 4.64 7.38
C PHE A 153 4.15 4.05 7.73
N ASN A 154 3.53 4.55 8.81
CA ASN A 154 2.21 4.11 9.26
C ASN A 154 1.18 5.18 8.92
N VAL A 155 0.09 4.76 8.28
CA VAL A 155 -1.00 5.65 7.89
C VAL A 155 -2.35 4.98 8.11
N LYS A 156 -3.33 5.76 8.54
CA LYS A 156 -4.71 5.30 8.67
C LYS A 156 -5.47 5.72 7.43
N LEU A 157 -5.82 4.76 6.59
CA LEU A 157 -6.57 4.99 5.35
C LEU A 157 -8.06 5.04 5.66
N ASP A 158 -8.70 6.18 5.38
CA ASP A 158 -10.13 6.35 5.51
C ASP A 158 -10.81 6.09 4.17
N PHE A 159 -11.45 4.92 4.03
CA PHE A 159 -12.20 4.57 2.82
C PHE A 159 -13.64 5.07 2.87
N LYS A 160 -14.10 5.65 3.99
CA LYS A 160 -15.39 6.32 4.04
C LYS A 160 -15.28 7.65 3.28
N ILE A 161 -14.23 8.44 3.55
CA ILE A 161 -14.03 9.72 2.84
C ILE A 161 -13.94 9.51 1.32
N LEU A 162 -13.26 8.45 0.88
CA LEU A 162 -13.20 8.10 -0.55
C LEU A 162 -14.57 7.81 -1.18
N LYS A 163 -15.50 7.23 -0.41
CA LYS A 163 -16.88 7.03 -0.88
C LYS A 163 -17.68 8.32 -0.89
N ASP A 164 -17.49 9.17 0.12
CA ASP A 164 -18.17 10.45 0.23
C ASP A 164 -17.76 11.37 -0.95
N ILE A 165 -16.50 11.30 -1.42
CA ILE A 165 -16.01 12.00 -2.64
C ILE A 165 -16.76 11.57 -3.92
N LEU A 166 -17.24 10.32 -3.98
CA LEU A 166 -18.00 9.82 -5.14
C LEU A 166 -19.47 10.28 -5.15
N GLY A 167 -19.89 11.12 -4.20
CA GLY A 167 -21.29 11.55 -4.07
C GLY A 167 -22.18 10.45 -3.48
N GLY A 168 -21.65 9.72 -2.49
CA GLY A 168 -22.39 8.68 -1.76
C GLY A 168 -23.69 9.15 -1.12
#